data_AF-A0A538E562-F1
#
_entry.id   AF-A0A538E562-F1
#
_cell.length_a   1.000
_cell.length_b   1.000
_cell.length_c   1.000
_cell.angle_alpha   90.00
_cell.angle_beta   90.00
_cell.angle_gamma   90.00
#
_symmetry.space_group_name_H-M   'P 1'
#
loop_
_entity.id
_entity.type
_entity.pdbx_description
1 polymer ?
#
loop_
_entity_poly.entity_id
_entity_poly.type
_entity_poly.pdbx_seq_one_letter_code
_entity_poly.pdbx_strand_id
1 'polypeptide(L)' 'MKFVLEVDLSDMTAGQAGRELGRILRYWAGGVQQLELTPGQGSDIYDSAYRPVGHWAITGNPGDEPAPG' A
#
# COMPACT_ATOMS: atom_id res chain seq x y z
N MET A 1 -3.59 14.32 4.60
CA MET A 1 -3.37 12.85 4.72
C MET A 1 -3.48 12.17 3.36
N LYS A 2 -2.54 11.28 2.99
CA LYS A 2 -2.43 10.65 1.66
C LYS A 2 -1.97 9.20 1.75
N PHE A 3 -2.70 8.27 1.14
CA PHE A 3 -2.26 6.87 0.95
C PHE A 3 -1.34 6.77 -0.28
N VAL A 4 -0.19 6.11 -0.10
CA VAL A 4 0.77 5.82 -1.17
C VAL A 4 0.98 4.31 -1.20
N LEU A 5 0.93 3.72 -2.40
CA LEU A 5 1.23 2.32 -2.66
C LEU A 5 2.28 2.28 -3.76
N GLU A 6 3.46 1.78 -3.43
CA GLU A 6 4.57 1.62 -4.36
C GLU A 6 4.88 0.13 -4.49
N VAL A 7 4.94 -0.35 -5.72
CA VAL A 7 5.25 -1.75 -6.05
C VAL A 7 6.28 -1.75 -7.17
N ASP A 8 7.41 -2.39 -6.92
CA ASP A 8 8.42 -2.68 -7.92
C ASP A 8 7.98 -3.85 -8.78
N LEU A 9 7.95 -3.62 -10.09
CA LEU A 9 7.56 -4.59 -11.11
C LEU A 9 8.69 -4.88 -12.09
N SER A 10 9.90 -4.36 -11.84
CA SER A 10 11.03 -4.39 -12.77
C SER A 10 11.47 -5.81 -13.15
N ASP A 11 11.35 -6.77 -12.24
CA ASP A 11 11.71 -8.18 -12.46
C ASP A 11 10.57 -9.02 -13.09
N MET A 12 9.47 -8.40 -13.51
CA MET A 12 8.30 -9.09 -14.03
C MET A 12 8.05 -8.80 -15.52
N THR A 13 7.65 -9.82 -16.28
CA THR A 13 7.08 -9.58 -17.62
C THR A 13 5.72 -8.89 -17.50
N ALA A 14 5.26 -8.18 -18.53
CA ALA A 14 3.99 -7.44 -18.50
C ALA A 14 2.78 -8.30 -18.10
N GLY A 15 2.72 -9.55 -18.55
CA GLY A 15 1.66 -10.50 -18.19
C GLY A 15 1.73 -10.95 -16.73
N GLN A 16 2.93 -11.12 -16.18
CA GLN A 16 3.15 -11.43 -14.76
C GLN A 16 2.85 -10.21 -13.88
N ALA A 17 3.32 -9.03 -14.27
CA ALA A 17 3.14 -7.77 -13.56
C ALA A 17 1.65 -7.45 -13.36
N GLY A 18 0.84 -7.55 -14.41
CA GLY A 18 -0.60 -7.30 -14.31
C GLY A 18 -1.32 -8.29 -13.38
N ARG A 19 -0.96 -9.58 -13.45
CA ARG A 19 -1.51 -10.62 -12.58
C ARG A 19 -1.14 -10.38 -11.12
N GLU A 20 0.13 -10.07 -10.85
CA GLU A 20 0.66 -9.90 -9.50
C GLU A 20 0.16 -8.60 -8.85
N LEU A 21 0.18 -7.49 -9.59
CA LEU A 21 -0.39 -6.23 -9.12
C LEU A 21 -1.89 -6.37 -8.83
N GLY A 22 -2.64 -7.06 -9.69
CA GLY A 22 -4.06 -7.33 -9.45
C GLY A 22 -4.32 -8.17 -8.20
N ARG A 23 -3.43 -9.12 -7.89
CA ARG A 23 -3.49 -9.91 -6.65
C ARG A 23 -3.22 -9.03 -5.43
N ILE A 24 -2.15 -8.23 -5.46
CA ILE A 24 -1.75 -7.29 -4.40
C ILE A 24 -2.91 -6.33 -4.08
N LEU A 25 -3.48 -5.70 -5.10
CA LEU A 25 -4.58 -4.76 -4.95
C LEU A 25 -5.83 -5.41 -4.36
N ARG A 26 -6.18 -6.63 -4.79
CA ARG A 26 -7.34 -7.35 -4.23
C ARG A 26 -7.16 -7.70 -2.76
N TYR A 27 -5.96 -8.14 -2.39
CA TYR A 27 -5.65 -8.51 -1.00
C TYR A 27 -5.67 -7.29 -0.08
N TRP A 28 -4.99 -6.21 -0.48
CA TRP A 28 -4.96 -4.98 0.32
C TRP A 28 -6.32 -4.29 0.38
N ALA A 29 -7.05 -4.15 -0.74
CA ALA A 29 -8.34 -3.47 -0.78
C ALA A 29 -9.38 -4.06 0.19
N GLY A 30 -9.38 -5.38 0.41
CA GLY A 30 -10.29 -6.02 1.36
C GLY A 30 -9.95 -5.78 2.84
N GLY A 31 -8.66 -5.54 3.15
CA GLY A 31 -8.17 -5.32 4.51
C GLY A 31 -8.15 -3.86 4.96
N VAL A 32 -8.23 -2.89 4.03
CA VAL A 32 -8.08 -1.45 4.35
C VAL A 32 -9.03 -0.97 5.44
N GLN A 33 -10.26 -1.49 5.49
CA GLN A 33 -11.25 -1.13 6.51
C GLN A 33 -10.81 -1.42 7.96
N GLN A 34 -9.81 -2.29 8.14
CA GLN A 34 -9.26 -2.70 9.44
C GLN A 34 -7.97 -1.94 9.79
N LEU A 35 -7.45 -1.10 8.89
CA LEU A 35 -6.21 -0.36 9.10
C LEU A 35 -6.50 0.99 9.76
N GLU A 36 -5.69 1.33 10.77
CA GLU A 36 -5.61 2.71 11.24
C GLU A 36 -4.82 3.55 10.23
N LEU A 37 -5.52 4.48 9.58
CA LEU A 37 -4.93 5.32 8.53
C LEU A 37 -4.26 6.56 9.13
N THR A 38 -3.27 6.37 10.00
CA THR A 38 -2.56 7.46 10.69
C THR A 38 -1.26 7.80 9.94
N PRO A 39 -0.89 9.09 9.77
CA PRO A 39 0.41 9.44 9.19
C PRO A 39 1.58 8.71 9.85
N GLY A 40 2.47 8.12 9.03
CA GLY A 40 3.57 7.29 9.48
C GLY A 40 3.27 5.79 9.56
N GLN A 41 2.00 5.38 9.40
CA GLN A 41 1.63 3.97 9.27
C GLN A 41 1.93 3.45 7.87
N GLY A 42 2.31 2.17 7.80
CA GLY A 42 2.63 1.50 6.55
C GLY A 42 2.97 0.03 6.76
N SER A 43 3.08 -0.71 5.66
CA SER A 43 3.51 -2.10 5.69
C SER A 43 4.13 -2.52 4.36
N ASP A 44 5.06 -3.46 4.44
CA ASP A 44 5.70 -4.04 3.26
C ASP A 44 4.73 -4.93 2.48
N ILE A 45 4.98 -4.99 1.19
CA ILE A 45 4.17 -5.75 0.23
C ILE A 45 5.02 -6.87 -0.29
N TYR A 46 4.42 -8.07 -0.28
CA TYR A 46 5.10 -9.29 -0.68
C TYR A 46 4.45 -9.87 -1.92
N ASP A 47 5.28 -10.37 -2.83
CA ASP A 47 4.82 -11.17 -3.97
C ASP A 47 4.28 -12.54 -3.51
N SER A 48 3.76 -13.30 -4.46
CA SER A 48 3.26 -14.66 -4.21
C SER A 48 4.34 -15.66 -3.79
N ALA A 49 5.62 -15.31 -3.90
CA ALA A 49 6.76 -16.08 -3.42
C ALA A 49 7.34 -15.54 -2.10
N TYR A 50 6.60 -14.66 -1.39
CA TYR A 50 7.01 -14.02 -0.14
C TYR A 50 8.27 -13.16 -0.25
N ARG A 51 8.54 -12.58 -1.42
CA ARG A 51 9.62 -11.59 -1.59
C ARG A 51 9.06 -10.18 -1.41
N PRO A 52 9.77 -9.29 -0.70
CA PRO A 52 9.37 -7.89 -0.61
C PRO A 52 9.45 -7.26 -2.00
N VAL A 53 8.36 -6.64 -2.44
CA VAL A 53 8.21 -6.00 -3.74
C VAL A 53 7.66 -4.59 -3.65
N GLY A 54 7.44 -4.07 -2.45
CA GLY A 54 6.86 -2.74 -2.31
C GLY A 54 6.48 -2.41 -0.88
N HIS A 55 5.81 -1.28 -0.74
CA HIS A 55 5.37 -0.75 0.54
C HIS A 55 4.14 0.12 0.31
N TRP A 56 3.22 0.14 1.28
CA TRP A 56 2.22 1.21 1.37
C TRP A 56 2.43 2.04 2.61
N ALA A 57 2.14 3.34 2.53
CA ALA A 57 2.22 4.26 3.65
C ALA A 57 1.11 5.31 3.64
N ILE A 58 0.71 5.76 4.83
CA ILE A 58 -0.03 7.01 5.02
C ILE A 58 0.96 8.13 5.26
N THR A 59 0.94 9.10 4.36
CA THR A 59 1.81 10.27 4.37
C THR A 59 1.01 11.54 4.69
N GLY A 60 1.69 12.59 5.16
CA GLY A 60 1.11 13.87 5.58
C GLY A 60 1.66 14.34 6.92
N ASN A 61 1.41 15.59 7.28
CA ASN A 61 1.83 16.11 8.59
C ASN A 61 0.81 15.71 9.67
N PRO A 62 1.26 15.26 10.85
CA PRO A 62 0.41 15.25 12.03
C PRO A 62 0.06 16.70 12.37
N GLY A 63 -1.15 17.15 11.98
CA GLY A 63 -1.57 18.55 12.09
C GLY A 63 -2.70 18.98 11.14
N ASP A 64 -3.05 18.19 10.12
CA ASP A 64 -4.25 18.41 9.28
C ASP A 64 -5.56 17.96 9.98
N GLU A 65 -5.57 17.90 11.31
CA GLU A 65 -6.79 17.61 12.09
C GLU A 65 -7.64 18.90 12.11
N PRO A 66 -8.94 18.85 11.73
CA PRO A 66 -9.79 20.02 11.82
C PRO A 66 -9.83 20.46 13.28
N ALA A 67 -9.48 21.73 13.54
CA ALA A 67 -9.51 22.30 14.88
C ALA A 67 -10.86 22.00 15.55
N PRO A 68 -10.88 21.62 16.85
CA PRO A 68 -12.14 21.46 17.57
C PRO A 68 -12.87 22.82 17.53
N GLY A 69 -14.06 22.81 16.93
CA GLY A 69 -14.98 23.96 16.87
C GLY A 69 -15.67 24.22 18.20
#